data_AF-A0A7N0RJ73-F1
#
_entry.id   AF-A0A7N0RJ73-F1
#
_cell.length_a   1.000
_cell.length_b   1.000
_cell.length_c   1.000
_cell.angle_alpha   90.00
_cell.angle_beta   90.00
_cell.angle_gamma   90.00
#
_symmetry.space_group_name_H-M   'P 1'
#
loop_
_entity.id
_entity.type
_entity.pdbx_description
1 polymer ?
#
loop_
_entity_poly.entity_id
_entity_poly.type
_entity_poly.pdbx_seq_one_letter_code
_entity_poly.pdbx_strand_id
1 'polypeptide(L)'
;MYFLFLCVKNLKTCESATQLREKGEIVVSDTTLRHLGSVHLAKGVLDPHFEVVKEALLRTVKEAIDEDKWNEDVKCAWGKAYDCLANAIKAQMKHADDTVAAPSSAV
;
A
#
# COMPACT_ATOMS: atom_id res chain seq x y z
N MET A 1 -14.85 3.13 5.37
CA MET A 1 -13.92 4.22 5.75
C MET A 1 -13.00 3.89 6.94
N TYR A 2 -13.38 3.01 7.88
CA TYR A 2 -12.53 2.57 9.00
C TYR A 2 -11.30 1.72 8.60
N PHE A 3 -11.34 1.04 7.44
CA PHE A 3 -10.27 0.14 6.99
C PHE A 3 -8.98 0.87 6.55
N LEU A 4 -9.13 2.04 5.95
CA LEU A 4 -8.02 2.94 5.60
C LEU A 4 -7.23 3.36 6.84
N PHE A 5 -7.94 3.66 7.93
CA PHE A 5 -7.34 4.09 9.17
C PHE A 5 -6.69 2.93 9.95
N LEU A 6 -7.22 1.71 9.84
CA LEU A 6 -6.67 0.55 10.55
C LEU A 6 -5.37 0.05 9.92
N CYS A 7 -5.25 0.10 8.58
CA CYS A 7 -4.02 -0.29 7.87
C CYS A 7 -2.88 0.70 8.15
N VAL A 8 -3.19 2.01 8.26
CA VAL A 8 -2.22 3.04 8.67
C VAL A 8 -1.87 2.95 10.16
N LYS A 9 -2.81 2.57 11.03
CA LYS A 9 -2.56 2.47 12.49
C LYS A 9 -1.86 1.19 12.95
N ASN A 10 -1.98 0.07 12.22
CA ASN A 10 -1.36 -1.21 12.61
C ASN A 10 -0.06 -1.52 11.88
N LEU A 11 0.29 -0.75 10.85
CA LEU A 11 1.66 -0.75 10.34
C LEU A 11 2.52 -0.03 11.39
N LYS A 12 3.60 -0.66 11.85
CA LYS A 12 4.62 -0.05 12.73
C LYS A 12 5.23 1.20 12.09
N THR A 13 4.51 2.31 12.14
CA THR A 13 4.89 3.61 11.57
C THR A 13 6.21 4.11 12.17
N CYS A 14 6.54 3.73 13.40
CA CYS A 14 7.81 4.09 14.03
C CYS A 14 9.03 3.44 13.36
N GLU A 15 8.94 2.17 12.93
CA GLU A 15 10.07 1.44 12.34
C GLU A 15 10.28 1.86 10.88
N SER A 16 9.19 2.00 10.13
CA SER A 16 9.22 2.47 8.73
C SER A 16 9.61 3.95 8.60
N ALA A 17 9.17 4.83 9.52
CA ALA A 17 9.58 6.24 9.52
C ALA A 17 11.08 6.41 9.82
N THR A 18 11.67 5.53 10.64
CA THR A 18 13.11 5.55 10.94
C THR A 18 13.92 5.09 9.72
N GLN A 19 13.46 4.05 9.01
CA GLN A 19 14.08 3.60 7.76
C GLN A 19 13.98 4.64 6.62
N LEU A 20 12.87 5.39 6.55
CA LEU A 20 12.69 6.51 5.62
C LEU A 20 13.73 7.63 5.86
N ARG A 21 14.04 7.91 7.13
CA ARG A 21 15.03 8.92 7.52
C ARG A 21 16.46 8.49 7.19
N GLU A 22 16.77 7.20 7.27
CA GLU A 22 18.14 6.69 7.13
C GLU A 22 18.51 6.27 5.70
N LYS A 23 17.57 5.75 4.90
CA LYS A 23 17.88 5.14 3.61
C LYS A 23 17.38 5.90 2.38
N GLY A 24 16.48 6.87 2.53
CA GLY A 24 15.91 7.63 1.41
C GLY A 24 15.07 6.78 0.43
N GLU A 25 14.88 5.50 0.72
CA GLU A 25 14.13 4.53 -0.08
C GLU A 25 13.30 3.68 0.86
N ILE A 26 11.99 3.60 0.60
CA ILE A 26 11.09 2.72 1.33
C ILE A 26 11.30 1.31 0.76
N VAL A 27 12.40 0.65 1.14
CA VAL A 27 12.60 -0.77 0.83
C VAL A 27 11.62 -1.56 1.71
N VAL A 28 10.37 -1.66 1.25
CA VAL A 28 9.42 -2.60 1.84
C VAL A 28 9.96 -4.00 1.52
N SER A 29 10.45 -4.71 2.54
CA SER A 29 11.02 -6.04 2.34
C SER A 29 10.00 -6.97 1.68
N ASP A 30 10.46 -7.91 0.84
CA ASP A 30 9.59 -8.91 0.20
C ASP A 30 8.73 -9.68 1.21
N THR A 31 9.25 -9.91 2.41
CA THR A 31 8.52 -10.55 3.52
C THR A 31 7.33 -9.70 3.97
N THR A 32 7.48 -8.39 4.02
CA THR A 32 6.42 -7.44 4.38
C THR A 32 5.40 -7.32 3.25
N LEU A 33 5.84 -7.24 2.00
CA LEU A 33 4.95 -7.21 0.83
C LEU A 33 4.10 -8.48 0.73
N ARG A 34 4.69 -9.66 0.94
CA ARG A 34 3.96 -10.93 0.94
C ARG A 34 2.91 -10.98 2.06
N HIS A 35 3.27 -10.53 3.26
CA HIS A 35 2.32 -10.42 4.37
C HIS A 35 1.17 -9.45 4.05
N LEU A 36 1.49 -8.28 3.51
CA LEU A 36 0.49 -7.30 3.09
C LEU A 36 -0.45 -7.88 2.03
N GLY A 37 0.08 -8.53 0.99
CA GLY A 37 -0.72 -9.19 -0.04
C GLY A 37 -1.68 -10.24 0.54
N SER A 38 -1.17 -11.12 1.41
CA SER A 38 -2.00 -12.14 2.09
C SER A 38 -3.11 -11.53 2.95
N VAL A 39 -2.82 -10.46 3.71
CA VAL A 39 -3.83 -9.76 4.51
C VAL A 39 -4.87 -9.09 3.62
N HIS A 40 -4.47 -8.42 2.54
CA HIS A 40 -5.42 -7.76 1.64
C HIS A 40 -6.32 -8.77 0.93
N LEU A 41 -5.77 -9.91 0.52
CA LEU A 41 -6.54 -11.02 -0.04
C LEU A 41 -7.54 -11.60 0.98
N ALA A 42 -7.06 -11.95 2.19
CA ALA A 42 -7.90 -12.50 3.25
C ALA A 42 -9.02 -11.55 3.71
N LYS A 43 -8.86 -10.23 3.49
CA LYS A 43 -9.88 -9.23 3.79
C LYS A 43 -10.80 -8.91 2.61
N GLY A 44 -10.63 -9.60 1.46
CA GLY A 44 -11.46 -9.40 0.27
C GLY A 44 -11.26 -8.03 -0.37
N VAL A 45 -10.05 -7.47 -0.30
CA VAL A 45 -9.75 -6.22 -0.99
C VAL A 45 -9.77 -6.45 -2.50
N LEU A 46 -10.49 -5.60 -3.22
CA LEU A 46 -10.60 -5.63 -4.67
C LEU A 46 -9.92 -4.41 -5.27
N ASP A 47 -9.58 -4.49 -6.55
CA ASP A 47 -8.99 -3.39 -7.32
C ASP A 47 -9.71 -2.03 -7.15
N PRO A 48 -11.05 -1.94 -7.17
CA PRO A 48 -11.75 -0.68 -6.93
C PRO A 48 -11.47 -0.04 -5.56
N HIS A 49 -11.13 -0.83 -4.54
CA HIS A 49 -10.78 -0.28 -3.23
C HIS A 49 -9.45 0.49 -3.26
N PHE A 50 -8.49 0.09 -4.11
CA PHE A 50 -7.23 0.81 -4.26
C PHE A 50 -7.44 2.18 -4.93
N GLU A 51 -8.33 2.27 -5.92
CA GLU A 51 -8.65 3.54 -6.57
C GLU A 51 -9.29 4.55 -5.61
N VAL A 52 -10.25 4.10 -4.80
CA VAL A 52 -10.89 4.95 -3.78
C VAL A 52 -9.86 5.47 -2.76
N VAL A 53 -8.90 4.61 -2.38
CA VAL A 53 -7.82 4.99 -1.46
C VAL A 53 -6.87 6.01 -2.11
N LYS A 54 -6.53 5.82 -3.38
CA LYS A 54 -5.68 6.77 -4.14
C LYS A 54 -6.28 8.17 -4.15
N GLU A 55 -7.57 8.27 -4.45
CA GLU A 55 -8.26 9.57 -4.45
C GLU A 55 -8.27 10.20 -3.06
N ALA A 56 -8.59 9.42 -2.02
CA ALA A 56 -8.60 9.90 -0.65
C ALA A 56 -7.21 10.36 -0.19
N LEU A 57 -6.15 9.63 -0.56
CA LEU A 57 -4.76 9.99 -0.27
C LEU A 57 -4.40 11.32 -0.93
N LEU A 58 -4.66 11.49 -2.23
CA LEU A 58 -4.32 12.73 -2.94
C LEU A 58 -5.07 13.94 -2.38
N ARG A 59 -6.34 13.78 -2.00
CA ARG A 59 -7.11 14.83 -1.31
C ARG A 59 -6.50 15.17 0.05
N THR A 60 -6.15 14.15 0.83
CA THR A 60 -5.54 14.34 2.16
C THR A 60 -4.19 15.04 2.06
N VAL A 61 -3.34 14.67 1.09
CA VAL A 61 -2.05 15.33 0.87
C VAL A 61 -2.27 16.78 0.45
N LYS A 62 -3.24 17.04 -0.43
CA LYS A 62 -3.59 18.41 -0.84
C LYS A 62 -4.04 19.27 0.35
N GLU A 63 -4.82 18.71 1.27
CA GLU A 63 -5.24 19.41 2.50
C GLU A 63 -4.10 19.57 3.52
N ALA A 64 -3.12 18.66 3.52
CA ALA A 64 -2.02 18.64 4.49
C ALA A 64 -0.82 19.53 4.09
N ILE A 65 -0.67 19.86 2.81
CA ILE A 65 0.39 20.76 2.34
C ILE A 65 -0.19 22.14 2.04
N ASP A 66 0.63 23.17 2.22
CA ASP A 66 0.24 24.54 1.88
C ASP A 66 -0.22 24.62 0.42
N GLU A 67 -1.28 25.38 0.13
CA GLU A 67 -1.84 25.51 -1.22
C GLU A 67 -0.78 25.96 -2.25
N ASP A 68 0.18 26.78 -1.82
CA ASP A 68 1.29 27.27 -2.64
C ASP A 68 2.31 26.19 -3.04
N LYS A 69 2.33 25.05 -2.32
CA LYS A 69 3.22 23.92 -2.60
C LYS A 69 2.52 22.81 -3.37
N TRP A 70 1.19 22.81 -3.41
CA TRP A 70 0.43 21.85 -4.20
C TRP A 70 0.42 22.24 -5.68
N ASN A 71 0.94 21.35 -6.51
CA ASN A 71 0.91 21.50 -7.96
C ASN A 71 0.67 20.12 -8.61
N GLU A 72 0.48 20.12 -9.93
CA GLU A 72 0.22 18.89 -10.67
C GLU A 72 1.42 17.91 -10.62
N ASP A 73 2.66 18.41 -10.47
CA ASP A 73 3.84 17.55 -10.34
C ASP A 73 3.84 16.79 -9.01
N VAL A 74 3.51 17.45 -7.90
CA VAL A 74 3.38 16.83 -6.57
C VAL A 74 2.27 15.78 -6.59
N LYS A 75 1.10 16.12 -7.14
CA LYS A 75 -0.02 15.19 -7.32
C LYS A 75 0.38 13.97 -8.16
N CYS A 76 1.11 14.19 -9.26
CA CYS A 76 1.59 13.13 -10.14
C CYS A 76 2.61 12.23 -9.42
N ALA A 77 3.55 12.82 -8.67
CA ALA A 77 4.55 12.08 -7.90
C ALA A 77 3.90 11.18 -6.84
N TRP A 78 2.98 11.73 -6.04
CA TRP A 78 2.23 10.96 -5.04
C TRP A 78 1.35 9.89 -5.68
N GLY A 79 0.69 10.21 -6.81
CA GLY A 79 -0.10 9.25 -7.56
C GLY A 79 0.73 8.07 -8.07
N LYS A 80 1.88 8.35 -8.67
CA LYS A 80 2.82 7.32 -9.15
C LYS A 80 3.38 6.48 -8.00
N ALA A 81 3.77 7.10 -6.89
CA ALA A 81 4.27 6.38 -5.71
C ALA A 81 3.19 5.42 -5.16
N TYR A 82 1.94 5.88 -5.10
CA TYR A 82 0.81 5.03 -4.71
C TYR A 82 0.60 3.88 -5.69
N ASP A 83 0.61 4.15 -7.00
CA ASP A 83 0.41 3.11 -8.03
C ASP A 83 1.49 2.04 -7.96
N CYS A 84 2.76 2.42 -7.77
CA CYS A 84 3.86 1.48 -7.58
C CYS A 84 3.60 0.56 -6.38
N LEU A 85 3.19 1.13 -5.23
CA LEU A 85 2.91 0.35 -4.03
C LEU A 85 1.68 -0.56 -4.20
N ALA A 86 0.60 -0.03 -4.76
CA ALA A 86 -0.63 -0.78 -5.02
C ALA A 86 -0.36 -1.98 -5.95
N ASN A 87 0.42 -1.77 -7.02
CA ASN A 87 0.80 -2.83 -7.94
C ASN A 87 1.65 -3.91 -7.27
N ALA A 88 2.60 -3.53 -6.40
CA ALA A 88 3.39 -4.49 -5.63
C ALA A 88 2.52 -5.34 -4.70
N ILE A 89 1.56 -4.73 -3.99
CA ILE A 89 0.62 -5.45 -3.12
C ILE A 89 -0.30 -6.36 -3.94
N LYS A 90 -0.88 -5.86 -5.04
CA LYS A 90 -1.75 -6.65 -5.94
C LYS A 90 -1.01 -7.86 -6.52
N ALA A 91 0.27 -7.71 -6.88
CA ALA A 91 1.08 -8.84 -7.32
C ALA A 91 1.18 -9.92 -6.24
N GLN A 92 1.44 -9.52 -4.98
CA GLN A 92 1.48 -10.45 -3.85
C GLN A 92 0.12 -11.06 -3.50
N MET A 93 -0.98 -10.32 -3.70
CA MET A 93 -2.34 -10.88 -3.56
C MET A 93 -2.57 -12.01 -4.56
N LYS A 94 -2.18 -11.84 -5.82
CA LYS A 94 -2.28 -12.89 -6.85
C LYS A 94 -1.44 -14.12 -6.51
N HIS A 95 -0.17 -13.91 -6.10
CA HIS A 95 0.68 -15.01 -5.65
C HIS A 95 0.10 -15.77 -4.44
N ALA A 96 -0.56 -15.07 -3.52
CA ALA A 96 -1.22 -15.70 -2.37
C ALA A 96 -2.47 -16.50 -2.79
N ASP A 97 -3.23 -16.03 -3.79
CA ASP A 97 -4.39 -16.74 -4.35
C ASP A 97 -3.96 -18.05 -5.04
N ASP A 98 -2.90 -18.01 -5.85
CA ASP A 98 -2.32 -19.19 -6.50
C ASP A 98 -1.82 -20.24 -5.49
N THR A 99 -1.30 -19.80 -4.35
CA THR A 99 -0.82 -20.69 -3.27
C THR A 99 -1.98 -21.40 -2.55
N VAL A 100 -3.17 -20.79 -2.50
CA VAL A 100 -4.38 -21.40 -1.93
C VAL A 100 -5.05 -22.35 -2.93
N ALA A 101 -4.87 -22.13 -4.23
CA ALA A 101 -5.44 -22.96 -5.30
C ALA A 101 -4.65 -24.26 -5.60
N ALA A 102 -3.38 -24.36 -5.18
CA ALA A 102 -2.62 -25.60 -5.31
C ALA A 102 -3.10 -26.65 -4.29
N PRO A 103 -3.58 -27.84 -4.72
CA PRO A 103 -3.99 -28.87 -3.78
C PRO A 103 -2.78 -29.34 -2.98
N SER A 104 -2.94 -29.32 -1.65
CA SER A 104 -2.10 -30.08 -0.73
C SER A 104 -2.21 -31.56 -1.09
N SER A 105 -1.29 -32.06 -1.91
CA SER A 105 -1.04 -33.49 -2.10
C SER A 105 0.43 -33.77 -1.82
N ALA A 106 0.75 -33.86 -0.53
CA ALA A 106 1.96 -34.49 -0.04
C ALA A 106 1.69 -35.01 1.39
N VAL A 107 0.88 -36.07 1.47
CA VAL A 107 1.00 -37.14 2.49
C VAL A 107 0.89 -38.46 1.76
#